data_AF-A0AAE6JDU6-F1
#
_entry.id   AF-A0AAE6JDU6-F1
#
_cell.length_a   1.000
_cell.length_b   1.000
_cell.length_c   1.000
_cell.angle_alpha   90.00
_cell.angle_beta   90.00
_cell.angle_gamma   90.00
#
_symmetry.space_group_name_H-M   'P 1'
#
loop_
_entity.id
_entity.type
_entity.pdbx_description
1 polymer ?
#
loop_
_entity_poly.entity_id
_entity_poly.type
_entity_poly.pdbx_seq_one_letter_code
_entity_poly.pdbx_strand_id
1 'polypeptide(L)'
;MTICYEFAFKLAVRKKNGRLFKNHTVNGIGFTFQNALWDVYYSLKKRKSEIVTILSVRPLRVAFAFNRQQQSIKINIADHPPDIPDDLNRELEILPKKRIEEPVKALIWEDEATFYFIVKRPYNG
;
A
#
# COMPACT_ATOMS: atom_id res chain seq x y z
N MET A 1 -28.03 6.49 1.24
CA MET A 1 -27.52 5.86 2.47
C MET A 1 -26.04 5.66 2.24
N THR A 2 -25.23 5.99 3.22
CA THR A 2 -23.78 5.91 3.11
C THR A 2 -23.28 4.93 4.16
N ILE A 3 -22.54 3.91 3.74
CA ILE A 3 -21.99 2.89 4.64
C ILE A 3 -20.48 2.86 4.43
N CYS A 4 -19.74 3.03 5.51
CA CYS A 4 -18.30 2.87 5.55
C CYS A 4 -17.95 1.59 6.28
N TYR A 5 -17.02 0.81 5.72
CA TYR A 5 -16.65 -0.50 6.22
C TYR A 5 -15.21 -0.48 6.72
N GLU A 6 -14.94 -1.36 7.69
CA GLU A 6 -13.58 -1.75 8.07
C GLU A 6 -13.26 -3.09 7.42
N PHE A 7 -12.12 -3.18 6.75
CA PHE A 7 -11.62 -4.37 6.06
C PHE A 7 -10.33 -4.85 6.72
N ALA A 8 -10.18 -6.16 6.86
CA ALA A 8 -8.91 -6.78 7.19
C ALA A 8 -8.22 -7.26 5.91
N PHE A 9 -7.07 -6.65 5.61
CA PHE A 9 -6.21 -7.04 4.51
C PHE A 9 -5.10 -7.97 5.01
N LYS A 10 -4.95 -9.12 4.34
CA LYS A 10 -3.80 -9.99 4.47
C LYS A 10 -2.90 -9.80 3.25
N LEU A 11 -1.69 -9.34 3.46
CA LEU A 11 -0.79 -8.85 2.43
C LEU A 11 0.59 -9.50 2.53
N ALA A 12 1.26 -9.63 1.40
CA ALA A 12 2.71 -9.69 1.37
C ALA A 12 3.28 -8.28 1.23
N VAL A 13 4.18 -7.87 2.14
CA VAL A 13 4.79 -6.53 2.11
C VAL A 13 6.31 -6.61 2.13
N ARG A 14 6.96 -5.70 1.40
CA ARG A 14 8.41 -5.50 1.43
C ARG A 14 8.74 -4.29 2.29
N LYS A 15 9.59 -4.45 3.30
CA LYS A 15 10.02 -3.35 4.19
C LYS A 15 11.21 -2.59 3.58
N LYS A 16 11.53 -1.43 4.16
CA LYS A 16 12.70 -0.61 3.78
C LYS A 16 14.01 -1.40 3.73
N ASN A 17 14.20 -2.38 4.62
CA ASN A 17 15.40 -3.23 4.68
C ASN A 17 15.43 -4.35 3.63
N GLY A 18 14.49 -4.37 2.68
CA GLY A 18 14.39 -5.40 1.64
C GLY A 18 13.71 -6.70 2.10
N ARG A 19 13.46 -6.88 3.41
CA ARG A 19 12.84 -8.10 3.94
C ARG A 19 11.38 -8.20 3.48
N LEU A 20 11.03 -9.37 2.92
CA LEU A 20 9.68 -9.74 2.54
C LEU A 20 8.93 -10.37 3.72
N PHE A 21 7.76 -9.85 4.04
CA PHE A 21 6.85 -10.39 5.03
C PHE A 21 5.61 -10.90 4.31
N LYS A 22 5.43 -12.23 4.27
CA LYS A 22 4.39 -12.87 3.47
C LYS A 22 3.00 -12.83 4.11
N ASN A 23 2.88 -12.64 5.42
CA ASN A 23 1.61 -12.70 6.15
C ASN A 23 1.39 -11.45 7.01
N HIS A 24 1.42 -10.27 6.39
CA HIS A 24 1.16 -9.01 7.09
C HIS A 24 -0.34 -8.75 7.13
N THR A 25 -0.90 -8.54 8.33
CA THR A 25 -2.31 -8.15 8.49
C THR A 25 -2.39 -6.66 8.80
N VAL A 26 -3.26 -5.96 8.10
CA VAL A 26 -3.51 -4.53 8.30
C VAL A 26 -4.98 -4.23 8.04
N ASN A 27 -5.55 -3.31 8.82
CA ASN A 27 -6.93 -2.88 8.63
C ASN A 27 -6.95 -1.63 7.76
N GLY A 28 -7.97 -1.54 6.91
CA GLY A 28 -8.26 -0.37 6.09
C GLY A 28 -9.73 0.03 6.23
N ILE A 29 -10.01 1.33 6.14
CA ILE A 29 -11.37 1.85 6.22
C ILE A 29 -11.76 2.47 4.87
N GLY A 30 -12.97 2.17 4.39
CA GLY A 30 -13.45 2.74 3.14
C GLY A 30 -14.92 2.46 2.84
N PHE A 31 -15.51 3.30 2.00
CA PHE A 31 -16.85 3.08 1.43
C PHE A 31 -16.85 1.94 0.42
N THR A 32 -15.71 1.71 -0.22
CA THR A 32 -15.47 0.65 -1.20
C THR A 32 -14.14 -0.05 -0.87
N PHE A 33 -13.92 -1.22 -1.47
CA PHE A 33 -12.64 -1.91 -1.43
C PHE A 33 -11.47 -1.00 -1.83
N GLN A 34 -11.62 -0.26 -2.93
CA GLN A 34 -10.57 0.59 -3.48
C GLN A 34 -10.20 1.72 -2.52
N ASN A 35 -11.18 2.36 -1.89
CA ASN A 35 -10.94 3.39 -0.88
C ASN A 35 -10.17 2.82 0.32
N ALA A 36 -10.56 1.64 0.78
CA ALA A 36 -9.87 0.96 1.88
C ALA A 36 -8.44 0.53 1.50
N LEU A 37 -8.22 0.12 0.26
CA LEU A 37 -6.90 -0.21 -0.27
C LEU A 37 -5.98 1.02 -0.30
N TRP A 38 -6.50 2.20 -0.68
CA TRP A 38 -5.77 3.46 -0.62
C TRP A 38 -5.39 3.85 0.82
N ASP A 39 -6.30 3.68 1.77
CA ASP A 39 -6.03 3.92 3.19
C ASP A 39 -4.89 3.01 3.71
N VAL A 40 -4.94 1.73 3.38
CA VAL A 40 -3.86 0.77 3.68
C VAL A 40 -2.56 1.16 3.01
N TYR A 41 -2.59 1.55 1.74
CA TYR A 41 -1.42 2.00 0.99
C TYR A 41 -0.72 3.17 1.70
N TYR A 42 -1.47 4.22 2.07
CA TYR A 42 -0.87 5.38 2.75
C TYR A 42 -0.35 5.02 4.14
N SER A 43 -1.05 4.14 4.86
CA SER A 43 -0.61 3.62 6.16
C SER A 43 0.72 2.85 6.06
N LEU A 44 0.89 2.03 5.03
CA LEU A 44 2.12 1.28 4.78
C LEU A 44 3.24 2.16 4.23
N LYS A 45 2.91 3.15 3.39
CA LYS A 45 3.85 4.15 2.85
C LYS A 45 4.53 4.93 3.96
N LYS A 46 3.76 5.38 4.98
CA LYS A 46 4.31 6.04 6.19
C LYS A 46 5.32 5.15 6.92
N ARG A 47 5.09 3.82 6.92
CA ARG A 47 5.97 2.80 7.50
C ARG A 47 7.06 2.32 6.54
N LYS A 48 7.29 3.01 5.42
CA LYS A 48 8.27 2.65 4.38
C LYS A 48 8.16 1.18 3.96
N SER A 49 6.92 0.72 3.83
CA SER A 49 6.54 -0.64 3.44
C SER A 49 5.79 -0.59 2.12
N GLU A 50 6.11 -1.50 1.22
CA GLU A 50 5.48 -1.64 -0.10
C GLU A 50 4.59 -2.88 -0.12
N ILE A 51 3.41 -2.76 -0.72
CA ILE A 51 2.51 -3.89 -0.94
C ILE A 51 3.01 -4.65 -2.17
N VAL A 52 3.29 -5.94 -2.00
CA VAL A 52 3.74 -6.81 -3.09
C VAL A 52 2.55 -7.55 -3.70
N THR A 53 1.68 -8.09 -2.85
CA THR A 53 0.45 -8.77 -3.28
C THR A 53 -0.58 -8.76 -2.15
N ILE A 54 -1.85 -8.80 -2.53
CA ILE A 54 -2.97 -9.04 -1.61
C ILE A 54 -3.28 -10.54 -1.64
N LEU A 55 -3.18 -11.18 -0.47
CA LEU A 55 -3.48 -12.60 -0.32
C LEU A 55 -4.96 -12.86 -0.11
N SER A 56 -5.60 -12.01 0.69
CA SER A 56 -7.04 -12.10 0.98
C SER A 56 -7.51 -10.82 1.62
N VAL A 57 -8.78 -10.48 1.39
CA VAL A 57 -9.46 -9.38 2.08
C VAL A 57 -10.78 -9.90 2.62
N ARG A 58 -11.11 -9.48 3.84
CA ARG A 58 -12.41 -9.75 4.43
C ARG A 58 -12.98 -8.49 5.07
N PRO A 59 -14.28 -8.24 4.93
CA PRO A 59 -14.91 -7.16 5.64
C PRO A 59 -15.10 -7.58 7.10
N LEU A 60 -14.78 -6.70 8.05
CA LEU A 60 -14.86 -6.99 9.48
C LEU A 60 -16.18 -6.50 10.07
N ARG A 61 -16.49 -5.22 9.85
CA ARG A 61 -17.67 -4.54 10.41
C ARG A 61 -18.00 -3.29 9.63
N VAL A 62 -19.20 -2.75 9.87
CA VAL A 62 -19.54 -1.37 9.50
C VAL A 62 -18.82 -0.43 10.48
N ALA A 63 -17.96 0.44 9.95
CA ALA A 63 -17.27 1.46 10.74
C ALA A 63 -18.24 2.58 11.15
N PHE A 64 -19.04 3.05 10.20
CA PHE A 64 -20.15 3.99 10.44
C PHE A 64 -21.12 3.97 9.25
N ALA A 65 -22.38 4.33 9.50
CA ALA A 65 -23.38 4.47 8.46
C ALA A 65 -24.31 5.66 8.73
N PHE A 66 -24.74 6.31 7.64
CA PHE A 66 -25.63 7.46 7.67
C PHE A 66 -26.83 7.26 6.75
N ASN A 67 -28.02 7.65 7.22
CA ASN A 67 -29.24 7.68 6.40
C ASN A 67 -29.25 8.89 5.44
N ARG A 68 -30.32 9.05 4.65
CA ARG A 68 -30.45 10.20 3.71
C ARG A 68 -30.56 11.56 4.43
N GLN A 69 -30.93 11.57 5.70
CA GLN A 69 -31.03 12.76 6.54
C GLN A 69 -29.73 13.01 7.35
N GLN A 70 -28.63 12.34 7.01
CA GLN A 70 -27.33 12.42 7.69
C GLN A 70 -27.34 11.97 9.16
N GLN A 71 -28.37 11.25 9.60
CA GLN A 71 -28.40 10.67 10.94
C GLN A 71 -27.62 9.36 10.98
N SER A 72 -26.88 9.16 12.06
CA SER A 72 -26.15 7.91 12.31
C SER A 72 -27.14 6.77 12.51
N ILE A 73 -26.89 5.67 11.81
CA ILE A 73 -27.70 4.45 11.90
C ILE A 73 -26.82 3.25 12.19
N LYS A 74 -27.35 2.29 12.95
CA LYS A 74 -26.69 1.01 13.19
C LYS A 74 -27.16 0.02 12.13
N ILE A 75 -26.20 -0.56 11.42
CA ILE A 75 -26.43 -1.53 10.36
C ILE A 75 -25.58 -2.76 10.63
N ASN A 76 -26.14 -3.95 10.40
CA ASN A 76 -25.36 -5.17 10.39
C ASN A 76 -24.71 -5.38 9.01
N ILE A 77 -23.44 -5.77 9.01
CA ILE A 77 -22.70 -6.04 7.78
C ILE A 77 -23.31 -7.19 6.96
N ALA A 78 -24.00 -8.13 7.60
CA ALA A 78 -24.65 -9.24 6.92
C ALA A 78 -25.80 -8.78 6.00
N ASP A 79 -26.48 -7.69 6.36
CA ASP A 79 -27.62 -7.15 5.59
C ASP A 79 -27.14 -6.29 4.41
N HIS A 80 -25.94 -5.71 4.55
CA HIS A 80 -25.32 -4.83 3.56
C HIS A 80 -23.83 -5.18 3.43
N PRO A 81 -23.48 -6.31 2.78
CA PRO A 81 -22.09 -6.66 2.56
C PRO A 81 -21.45 -5.67 1.56
N PRO A 82 -20.20 -5.25 1.78
CA PRO A 82 -19.47 -4.49 0.79
C PRO A 82 -19.14 -5.36 -0.43
N ASP A 83 -19.09 -4.73 -1.59
CA ASP A 83 -18.58 -5.38 -2.80
C ASP A 83 -17.06 -5.56 -2.72
N ILE A 84 -16.59 -6.77 -3.06
CA ILE A 84 -15.17 -7.15 -3.03
C ILE A 84 -14.83 -7.71 -4.41
N PRO A 85 -13.87 -7.12 -5.12
CA PRO A 85 -13.46 -7.61 -6.43
C PRO A 85 -12.93 -9.05 -6.38
N ASP A 86 -13.21 -9.82 -7.43
CA ASP A 86 -12.68 -11.18 -7.57
C ASP A 86 -11.16 -11.19 -7.77
N ASP A 87 -10.64 -10.25 -8.56
CA ASP A 87 -9.20 -10.05 -8.75
C ASP A 87 -8.68 -8.88 -7.91
N LEU A 88 -8.25 -9.22 -6.71
CA LEU A 88 -7.69 -8.26 -5.74
C LEU A 88 -6.40 -7.62 -6.23
N ASN A 89 -5.58 -8.34 -7.01
CA ASN A 89 -4.25 -7.86 -7.41
C ASN A 89 -4.33 -6.89 -8.59
N ARG A 90 -5.37 -6.99 -9.44
CA ARG A 90 -5.65 -5.97 -10.47
C ARG A 90 -5.80 -4.58 -9.87
N GLU A 91 -6.47 -4.47 -8.72
CA GLU A 91 -6.65 -3.19 -8.02
C GLU A 91 -5.33 -2.59 -7.49
N LEU A 92 -4.30 -3.41 -7.25
CA LEU A 92 -2.97 -2.92 -6.87
C LEU A 92 -2.27 -2.18 -8.00
N GLU A 93 -2.58 -2.49 -9.27
CA GLU A 93 -1.92 -1.87 -10.42
C GLU A 93 -2.21 -0.38 -10.52
N ILE A 94 -3.34 0.06 -9.96
CA ILE A 94 -3.78 1.45 -9.90
C ILE A 94 -2.95 2.24 -8.86
N LEU A 95 -2.34 1.55 -7.89
CA LEU A 95 -1.55 2.20 -6.86
C LEU A 95 -0.19 2.67 -7.42
N PRO A 96 0.33 3.83 -6.97
CA PRO A 96 1.63 4.30 -7.39
C PRO A 96 2.72 3.32 -6.93
N LYS A 97 3.33 2.65 -7.90
CA LYS A 97 4.50 1.79 -7.68
C LYS A 97 5.68 2.66 -7.27
N LYS A 98 6.45 2.19 -6.31
CA LYS A 98 7.71 2.86 -5.97
C LYS A 98 8.59 2.75 -7.20
N ARG A 99 8.99 3.89 -7.79
CA ARG A 99 10.04 3.88 -8.81
C ARG A 99 11.25 3.19 -8.17
N ILE A 100 11.59 2.02 -8.69
CA ILE A 100 12.94 1.50 -8.53
C ILE A 100 13.76 2.51 -9.32
N GLU A 101 14.46 3.41 -8.63
CA GLU A 101 15.58 4.09 -9.26
C GLU A 101 16.54 2.96 -9.63
N GLU A 102 16.46 2.50 -10.87
CA GLU A 102 17.53 1.71 -11.44
C GLU A 102 18.81 2.52 -11.20
N PRO A 103 19.90 1.91 -10.71
CA PRO A 103 21.17 2.62 -10.67
C PRO A 103 21.38 3.16 -12.07
N VAL A 104 21.48 4.48 -12.20
CA VAL A 104 21.76 5.15 -13.47
C VAL A 104 22.96 4.39 -14.05
N LYS A 105 22.73 3.59 -15.09
CA LYS A 105 23.82 3.06 -15.89
C LYS A 105 24.45 4.32 -16.48
N ALA A 106 25.50 4.81 -15.82
CA ALA A 106 26.39 5.75 -16.44
C ALA A 106 26.73 5.11 -17.79
N LEU A 107 26.36 5.80 -18.87
CA LEU A 107 26.79 5.44 -20.20
C LEU A 107 28.30 5.61 -20.18
N ILE A 108 29.02 4.55 -19.83
CA ILE A 108 30.46 4.48 -20.02
C ILE A 108 30.60 4.38 -21.53
N TRP A 109 30.86 5.52 -22.17
CA TRP A 109 31.52 5.52 -23.45
C TRP A 109 32.87 4.86 -23.17
N GLU A 110 33.07 3.66 -23.70
CA GLU A 110 34.40 3.09 -23.81
C GLU A 110 35.17 4.00 -24.75
N ASP A 111 35.85 4.99 -24.18
CA ASP A 111 37.09 5.52 -24.71
C ASP A 111 37.87 6.14 -23.54
N GLU A 112 39.02 5.49 -23.29
CA GLU A 112 40.14 5.88 -22.42
C GLU A 112 40.04 5.65 -20.90
N ALA A 113 41.05 4.93 -20.41
CA ALA A 113 41.25 4.56 -19.01
C ALA A 113 41.39 5.80 -18.12
N THR A 114 40.30 6.17 -17.44
CA THR A 114 40.35 7.21 -16.41
C THR A 114 40.53 6.57 -15.04
N PHE A 115 41.72 6.74 -14.46
CA PHE A 115 42.02 6.36 -13.08
C PHE A 115 41.16 7.18 -12.10
N TYR A 116 40.29 6.52 -11.34
CA TYR A 116 39.55 7.18 -10.27
C TYR A 116 40.42 7.32 -9.02
N PHE A 117 40.84 8.55 -8.69
CA PHE A 117 41.35 8.87 -7.36
C PHE A 117 40.17 9.06 -6.40
N ILE A 118 40.05 8.18 -5.40
CA ILE A 118 39.10 8.34 -4.29
C ILE A 118 39.65 9.43 -3.37
N VAL A 119 39.19 10.67 -3.54
CA VAL A 119 39.44 11.73 -2.55
C VAL A 119 38.47 11.54 -1.39
N LYS A 120 38.93 10.87 -0.32
CA LYS A 120 38.23 10.88 0.97
C LYS A 120 38.22 12.32 1.49
N ARG A 121 37.04 12.95 1.57
CA ARG A 121 36.89 14.21 2.32
C ARG A 121 37.24 13.94 3.80
N PRO A 122 38.06 14.77 4.45
CA PRO A 122 38.24 14.68 5.88
C PRO A 122 36.93 15.07 6.58
N TYR A 123 36.56 14.27 7.58
CA TYR A 123 35.60 14.62 8.61
C TYR A 123 36.11 15.87 9.34
N ASN A 124 35.38 16.98 9.28
CA ASN A 124 35.54 18.05 10.26
C ASN A 124 34.60 17.72 11.41
N GLY A 125 35.19 17.52 12.60
CA GLY A 125 34.49 17.38 13.87
C GLY A 125 33.84 18.66 14.34
#